data_AF-A0A9R0Z2U4-F1
#
_entry.id   AF-A0A9R0Z2U4-F1
#
_cell.length_a   1.000
_cell.length_b   1.000
_cell.length_c   1.000
_cell.angle_alpha   90.00
_cell.angle_beta   90.00
_cell.angle_gamma   90.00
#
_symmetry.space_group_name_H-M   'P 1'
#
loop_
_entity.id
_entity.type
_entity.pdbx_description
1 polymer ?
#
loop_
_entity_poly.entity_id
_entity_poly.type
_entity_poly.pdbx_seq_one_letter_code
_entity_poly.pdbx_strand_id
1 'polypeptide(L)' 'MFMFVVQILAKKGVLILPDIMANSGGVMVSCFEWVQNIQGFMWDEEKVNRELKTYVTRASNIVLNI' A
#
# COMPACT_ATOMS: atom_id res chain seq x y z
N MET A 1 17.45 13.73 13.20
CA MET A 1 17.25 12.59 14.13
C MET A 1 16.76 11.33 13.38
N PHE A 2 15.66 11.37 12.63
CA PHE A 2 15.12 10.20 11.89
C PHE A 2 16.05 9.63 10.80
N MET A 3 16.72 10.48 10.02
CA MET A 3 17.60 10.04 8.92
C MET A 3 18.73 9.12 9.39
N PHE A 4 19.26 9.34 10.60
CA PHE A 4 20.36 8.56 11.15
C PHE A 4 19.90 7.14 11.53
N VAL A 5 18.70 7.00 12.08
CA VAL A 5 18.11 5.70 12.43
C VAL A 5 17.85 4.88 11.17
N VAL A 6 17.29 5.48 10.13
CA VAL A 6 17.06 4.83 8.83
C VAL A 6 18.36 4.27 8.26
N GLN A 7 19.45 5.05 8.30
CA GLN A 7 20.76 4.60 7.83
C GLN A 7 21.32 3.43 8.65
N ILE A 8 21.16 3.42 9.98
CA ILE A 8 21.61 2.31 10.83
C ILE A 8 20.82 1.04 10.52
N LEU A 9 19.50 1.15 10.39
CA LEU A 9 18.62 0.01 10.11
C LEU A 9 18.89 -0.57 8.72
N ALA A 10 19.06 0.30 7.71
CA ALA A 10 19.44 -0.12 6.36
C ALA A 10 20.79 -0.87 6.34
N LYS A 11 21.79 -0.37 7.08
CA LYS A 11 23.09 -1.06 7.23
C LYS A 11 22.98 -2.44 7.91
N LYS A 12 21.95 -2.66 8.71
CA LYS A 12 21.67 -3.96 9.36
C LYS A 12 20.82 -4.90 8.48
N GLY A 13 20.53 -4.53 7.23
CA GLY A 13 19.69 -5.33 6.34
C GLY A 13 18.21 -5.30 6.69
N VAL A 14 17.77 -4.33 7.51
CA VAL A 14 16.34 -4.15 7.82
C VAL A 14 15.67 -3.48 6.62
N LEU A 15 14.61 -4.12 6.11
CA LEU A 15 13.77 -3.55 5.06
C LEU A 15 13.10 -2.26 5.58
N ILE A 16 13.31 -1.15 4.87
CA ILE A 16 12.69 0.13 5.19
C ILE A 16 11.52 0.36 4.23
N LEU A 17 10.30 0.34 4.75
CA LEU A 17 9.09 0.64 3.99
C LEU A 17 8.79 2.14 4.04
N PRO A 18 8.58 2.83 2.91
CA PRO A 18 8.16 4.22 2.90
C PRO A 18 6.78 4.43 3.54
N ASP A 19 6.63 5.48 4.34
CA ASP A 19 5.38 5.81 5.04
C ASP A 19 4.19 5.99 4.09
N ILE A 20 4.43 6.67 2.95
CA ILE A 20 3.41 6.85 1.90
C ILE A 20 2.81 5.51 1.45
N MET A 21 3.63 4.46 1.42
CA MET A 21 3.21 3.15 0.98
C MET A 21 2.48 2.40 2.11
N ALA A 22 3.03 2.43 3.32
CA ALA A 22 2.41 1.83 4.52
C ALA A 22 1.00 2.38 4.79
N ASN A 23 0.78 3.67 4.52
CA ASN A 23 -0.49 4.36 4.78
C ASN A 23 -1.41 4.46 3.54
N SER A 24 -0.97 3.99 2.37
CA SER A 24 -1.74 4.14 1.10
C SER A 24 -3.07 3.37 1.06
N GLY A 25 -3.25 2.38 1.95
CA GLY A 25 -4.41 1.49 1.93
C GLY A 25 -5.75 2.21 2.05
N GLY A 26 -5.86 3.15 3.00
CA GLY A 26 -7.10 3.92 3.20
C GLY A 26 -7.47 4.76 1.98
N VAL A 27 -6.47 5.40 1.37
CA VAL A 27 -6.67 6.20 0.14
C VAL A 27 -7.14 5.33 -1.02
N MET A 28 -6.57 4.13 -1.18
CA MET A 28 -6.99 3.19 -2.22
C MET A 28 -8.41 2.68 -2.00
N VAL A 29 -8.78 2.34 -0.76
CA VAL A 29 -10.16 1.91 -0.47
C VAL A 29 -11.16 3.03 -0.74
N SER A 30 -10.85 4.28 -0.41
CA SER A 30 -11.70 5.43 -0.78
C SER A 30 -11.83 5.62 -2.30
N CYS A 31 -10.79 5.30 -3.08
CA CYS A 31 -10.88 5.26 -4.53
C CYS A 31 -11.83 4.15 -5.00
N PHE A 32 -11.76 2.97 -4.39
CA PHE A 32 -12.70 1.87 -4.69
C PHE A 32 -14.13 2.22 -4.31
N GLU A 33 -14.37 2.91 -3.20
CA GLU A 33 -15.69 3.42 -2.81
C GLU A 33 -16.24 4.36 -3.89
N TRP A 34 -15.41 5.28 -4.40
CA TRP A 34 -15.81 6.17 -5.49
C TRP A 34 -16.18 5.41 -6.77
N VAL A 35 -15.41 4.39 -7.14
CA VAL A 35 -15.71 3.53 -8.31
C VAL A 35 -17.01 2.74 -8.11
N GLN A 36 -17.22 2.15 -6.93
CA GLN A 36 -18.45 1.41 -6.60
C GLN A 36 -19.68 2.32 -6.67
N ASN A 37 -19.56 3.56 -6.17
CA ASN A 37 -20.63 4.57 -6.24
C ASN A 37 -21.02 4.90 -7.69
N ILE A 38 -20.04 4.99 -8.60
CA ILE A 38 -20.31 5.23 -10.03
C ILE A 38 -20.96 4.01 -10.68
N GLN A 39 -20.56 2.81 -10.30
CA GLN A 39 -21.07 1.56 -10.87
C GLN A 39 -22.45 1.15 -10.30
N GLY A 40 -22.84 1.69 -9.15
CA GLY A 40 -24.14 1.44 -8.52
C GLY A 40 -24.23 0.08 -7.82
N PHE A 41 -23.10 -0.56 -7.51
CA PHE A 41 -23.09 -1.80 -6.73
C PHE A 41 -21.88 -1.88 -5.81
N MET A 42 -22.07 -2.56 -4.67
CA MET A 42 -21.05 -2.76 -3.66
C MET A 42 -20.32 -4.09 -3.89
N TRP A 43 -19.05 -4.10 -3.55
CA TRP A 43 -18.24 -5.30 -3.47
C TRP A 43 -18.29 -5.86 -2.06
N ASP A 44 -18.17 -7.19 -1.93
CA ASP A 44 -17.90 -7.80 -0.64
C ASP A 44 -16.48 -7.47 -0.14
N GLU A 45 -16.27 -7.64 1.17
CA GLU A 45 -14.99 -7.34 1.82
C GLU A 45 -13.84 -8.15 1.22
N GLU A 46 -14.07 -9.42 0.86
CA GLU A 46 -13.03 -10.28 0.26
C GLU A 46 -12.55 -9.73 -1.07
N LYS A 47 -13.47 -9.21 -1.89
CA LYS A 47 -13.17 -8.57 -3.17
C LYS A 47 -12.40 -7.27 -2.96
N VAL A 48 -12.83 -6.40 -2.05
CA VAL A 48 -12.09 -5.17 -1.72
C VAL A 48 -10.66 -5.51 -1.28
N ASN A 49 -10.50 -6.49 -0.39
CA ASN A 49 -9.19 -6.93 0.11
C ASN A 49 -8.31 -7.54 -0.99
N ARG A 50 -8.89 -8.31 -1.91
CA ARG A 50 -8.18 -8.92 -3.05
C ARG A 50 -7.70 -7.86 -4.04
N GLU A 51 -8.54 -6.89 -4.38
CA GLU A 51 -8.13 -5.77 -5.23
C GLU A 51 -7.04 -4.94 -4.55
N LEU A 52 -7.25 -4.56 -3.28
CA LEU A 52 -6.26 -3.82 -2.50
C LEU A 52 -4.90 -4.52 -2.50
N LYS A 53 -4.88 -5.83 -2.19
CA LYS A 53 -3.66 -6.64 -2.20
C LYS A 53 -2.97 -6.62 -3.56
N THR A 54 -3.73 -6.70 -4.65
CA THR A 54 -3.18 -6.68 -6.01
C THR A 54 -2.43 -5.39 -6.30
N TYR A 55 -3.02 -4.24 -5.96
CA TYR A 55 -2.37 -2.93 -6.16
C TYR A 55 -1.21 -2.70 -5.21
N VAL A 56 -1.35 -3.03 -3.92
CA VAL A 56 -0.26 -2.91 -2.93
C VAL A 56 0.93 -3.78 -3.35
N THR A 57 0.73 -5.05 -3.68
CA THR A 57 1.81 -5.95 -4.10
C THR A 57 2.50 -5.45 -5.37
N ARG A 58 1.74 -4.96 -6.34
CA ARG A 58 2.32 -4.36 -7.56
C ARG A 58 3.19 -3.14 -7.22
N ALA A 59 2.72 -2.25 -6.35
CA ALA A 59 3.49 -1.10 -5.90
C ALA A 59 4.74 -1.53 -5.11
N SER A 60 4.64 -2.57 -4.28
CA SER A 60 5.77 -3.13 -3.52
C SER A 60 6.88 -3.57 -4.44
N ASN A 61 6.56 -4.34 -5.47
CA ASN A 61 7.55 -4.88 -6.40
C ASN A 61 8.29 -3.75 -7.15
N ILE A 62 7.56 -2.68 -7.51
CA ILE A 62 8.16 -1.50 -8.17
C ILE A 62 9.13 -0.76 -7.22
N VAL A 63 8.70 -0.51 -5.97
CA VAL A 63 9.48 0.29 -5.02
C VAL A 63 10.69 -0.48 -4.48
N LEU A 64 10.49 -1.76 -4.19
CA LEU A 64 11.50 -2.62 -3.56
C LEU A 64 12.38 -3.36 -4.58
N ASN A 65 12.08 -3.27 -5.89
CA ASN A 65 12.78 -3.99 -6.96
C ASN A 65 12.92 -5.50 -6.70
N ILE A 66 11.85 -6.10 -6.20
CA ILE A 66 11.70 -7.54 -5.93
C ILE A 66 10.57 -8.14 -6.77
#